data_AF-A0A3D1A4U6-F1
#
_entry.id   AF-A0A3D1A4U6-F1
#
_cell.length_a   1.000
_cell.length_b   1.000
_cell.length_c   1.000
_cell.angle_alpha   90.00
_cell.angle_beta   90.00
_cell.angle_gamma   90.00
#
_symmetry.space_group_name_H-M   'P 1'
#
loop_
_entity.id
_entity.type
_entity.pdbx_description
1 polymer ?
#
loop_
_entity_poly.entity_id
_entity_poly.type
_entity_poly.pdbx_seq_one_letter_code
_entity_poly.pdbx_strand_id
1 'polypeptide(L)'
;MPDIPVWNKCDNRCVMCTNEPAFALQAAAHYGLANQVRKLERWLKGLGPVYLKNPGRAGFVSLTGGEPTLHPDFFKLLAYFRLRLPGVPITLLSNGRRFGNRAFAEKFCAAARPPFSVAVALHGPSARLHDAVSGVKGSFAQTAAGFRNLLALPGAPFLEIRLVLHRRNIAALDKTLGFLLREFPDTNRYRVTAIHYEIEGMSLANHRKLALKLSASAAKLGECLPQIKRFADFRLYHFPLCVVRKELRPLCRVTLPPEDRVYPAHKCGRCAARKSCLGLMAEYRKFFGDAELKPLK
;
A
#
# COMPACT_ATOMS: atom_id res chain seq x y z
N MET A 1 12.94 0.17 -6.92
CA MET A 1 12.50 1.12 -7.95
C MET A 1 11.62 2.14 -7.31
N PRO A 2 11.66 3.37 -7.83
CA PRO A 2 11.22 4.50 -7.06
C PRO A 2 9.71 4.48 -6.90
N ASP A 3 9.30 4.87 -5.70
CA ASP A 3 7.96 5.38 -5.50
C ASP A 3 7.96 6.83 -6.00
N ILE A 4 7.19 7.10 -7.05
CA ILE A 4 7.19 8.37 -7.76
C ILE A 4 5.96 9.16 -7.34
N PRO A 5 6.10 10.21 -6.50
CA PRO A 5 4.99 11.07 -6.13
C PRO A 5 4.60 11.95 -7.32
N VAL A 6 3.58 11.53 -8.06
CA VAL A 6 3.13 12.22 -9.27
C VAL A 6 2.20 13.39 -8.96
N TRP A 7 1.53 13.37 -7.80
CA TRP A 7 0.64 14.45 -7.37
C TRP A 7 0.68 14.63 -5.86
N ASN A 8 0.54 15.85 -5.36
CA ASN A 8 0.63 16.13 -3.92
C ASN A 8 -0.71 16.44 -3.24
N LYS A 9 -1.81 16.55 -3.99
CA LYS A 9 -3.15 16.72 -3.41
C LYS A 9 -3.83 15.38 -3.25
N CYS A 10 -4.66 15.26 -2.22
CA CYS A 10 -5.44 14.06 -1.95
C CYS A 10 -6.84 14.49 -1.54
N ASP A 11 -7.84 13.76 -2.02
CA ASP A 11 -9.23 13.95 -1.61
C ASP A 11 -9.57 13.16 -0.34
N ASN A 12 -8.66 12.34 0.18
CA ASN A 12 -8.73 11.75 1.54
C ASN A 12 -7.90 12.55 2.56
N ARG A 13 -8.21 12.34 3.84
CA ARG A 13 -7.49 12.86 5.01
C ARG A 13 -7.16 11.71 5.98
N CYS A 14 -6.56 10.64 5.44
CA CYS A 14 -6.36 9.39 6.17
C CYS A 14 -5.58 9.61 7.47
N VAL A 15 -6.08 9.09 8.58
CA VAL A 15 -5.43 9.24 9.90
C VAL A 15 -4.04 8.58 9.97
N MET A 16 -3.82 7.54 9.16
CA MET A 16 -2.58 6.77 9.09
C MET A 16 -1.65 7.18 7.93
N CYS A 17 -1.96 8.28 7.22
CA CYS A 17 -1.25 8.63 6.00
C CYS A 17 0.26 8.73 6.26
N THR A 18 1.07 8.19 5.37
CA THR A 18 2.54 8.26 5.47
C THR A 18 3.09 9.60 4.98
N ASN A 19 2.30 10.39 4.25
CA ASN A 19 2.65 11.76 3.92
C ASN A 19 2.38 12.70 5.10
N GLU A 20 3.24 13.69 5.28
CA GLU A 20 3.05 14.78 6.24
C GLU A 20 2.15 15.90 5.70
N PRO A 21 1.60 16.78 6.56
CA PRO A 21 0.85 17.96 6.11
C PRO A 21 1.67 18.82 5.14
N ALA A 22 2.98 18.96 5.39
CA ALA A 22 3.89 19.74 4.57
C ALA A 22 3.93 19.26 3.11
N PHE A 23 3.78 17.95 2.86
CA PHE A 23 3.75 17.40 1.51
C PHE A 23 2.57 17.94 0.69
N ALA A 24 1.38 17.99 1.29
CA ALA A 24 0.18 18.53 0.64
C ALA A 24 0.26 20.06 0.43
N LEU A 25 1.07 20.76 1.23
CA LEU A 25 1.27 22.21 1.13
C LEU A 25 2.29 22.64 0.06
N GLN A 26 3.09 21.71 -0.49
CA GLN A 26 4.02 22.04 -1.57
C GLN A 26 3.30 22.63 -2.80
N ALA A 27 4.01 23.47 -3.55
CA ALA A 27 3.47 24.08 -4.76
C ALA A 27 3.08 23.01 -5.79
N ALA A 28 1.82 23.03 -6.24
CA ALA A 28 1.31 22.07 -7.23
C ALA A 28 2.08 22.12 -8.55
N ALA A 29 2.68 23.27 -8.89
CA ALA A 29 3.56 23.43 -10.04
C ALA A 29 4.71 22.41 -10.06
N HIS A 30 5.26 22.03 -8.89
CA HIS A 30 6.33 21.02 -8.79
C HIS A 30 5.90 19.62 -9.24
N TYR A 31 4.59 19.40 -9.33
CA TYR A 31 3.98 18.13 -9.69
C TYR A 31 3.32 18.14 -11.06
N GLY A 32 3.28 19.28 -11.75
CA GLY A 32 2.72 19.38 -13.09
C GLY A 32 3.45 18.52 -14.13
N LEU A 33 2.78 18.23 -15.25
CA LEU A 33 3.23 17.28 -16.26
C LEU A 33 4.70 17.51 -16.69
N ALA A 34 5.06 18.74 -17.05
CA ALA A 34 6.42 19.06 -17.49
C ALA A 34 7.49 18.78 -16.43
N ASN A 35 7.18 19.00 -15.15
CA ASN A 35 8.08 18.67 -14.05
C ASN A 35 8.23 17.15 -13.89
N GLN A 36 7.14 16.39 -13.99
CA GLN A 36 7.18 14.92 -13.89
C GLN A 36 7.96 14.30 -15.06
N VAL A 37 7.76 14.80 -16.28
CA VAL A 37 8.55 14.44 -17.46
C VAL A 37 10.04 14.70 -17.21
N ARG A 38 10.42 15.91 -16.78
CA ARG A 38 11.82 16.24 -16.48
C ARG A 38 12.43 15.33 -15.41
N LYS A 39 11.70 15.04 -14.33
CA LYS A 39 12.16 14.13 -13.27
C LYS A 39 12.39 12.73 -13.82
N LEU A 40 11.43 12.17 -14.55
CA LEU A 40 11.56 10.84 -15.14
C LEU A 40 12.77 10.76 -16.09
N GLU A 41 12.94 11.72 -16.99
CA GLU A 41 14.08 11.73 -17.93
C GLU A 41 15.43 11.86 -17.24
N ARG A 42 15.52 12.70 -16.19
CA ARG A 42 16.74 12.79 -15.37
C ARG A 42 17.04 11.46 -14.69
N TRP A 43 16.04 10.80 -14.13
CA TRP A 43 16.21 9.50 -13.47
C TRP A 43 16.64 8.42 -14.47
N LEU A 44 16.03 8.35 -15.66
CA LEU A 44 16.40 7.42 -16.73
C LEU A 44 17.84 7.61 -17.21
N LYS A 45 18.33 8.85 -17.22
CA LYS A 45 19.72 9.21 -17.56
C LYS A 45 20.71 9.04 -16.41
N GLY A 46 20.26 8.62 -15.22
CA GLY A 46 21.12 8.49 -14.03
C GLY A 46 21.57 9.82 -13.42
N LEU A 47 20.88 10.93 -13.71
CA LEU A 47 21.30 12.28 -13.34
C LEU A 47 20.86 12.67 -11.91
N GLY A 48 21.58 12.11 -10.93
CA GLY A 48 21.47 12.42 -9.50
C GLY A 48 20.30 11.73 -8.79
N PRO A 49 20.16 11.93 -7.46
CA PRO A 49 19.01 11.43 -6.72
C PRO A 49 17.77 12.24 -7.10
N VAL A 50 16.88 11.64 -7.90
CA VAL A 50 15.61 12.26 -8.32
C VAL A 50 14.46 11.87 -7.39
N TYR A 51 14.41 10.60 -7.01
CA TYR A 51 13.38 10.04 -6.14
C TYR A 51 14.02 9.55 -4.86
N LEU A 52 13.32 9.74 -3.73
CA LEU A 52 13.87 9.49 -2.40
C LEU A 52 13.60 8.06 -1.92
N LYS A 53 12.37 7.57 -2.08
CA LYS A 53 11.98 6.22 -1.67
C LYS A 53 12.29 5.21 -2.77
N ASN A 54 13.04 4.17 -2.43
CA ASN A 54 13.43 3.07 -3.32
C ASN A 54 14.18 3.51 -4.62
N PRO A 55 15.21 4.39 -4.53
CA PRO A 55 15.79 5.12 -5.67
C PRO A 55 16.42 4.24 -6.75
N GLY A 56 16.82 3.01 -6.41
CA GLY A 56 17.51 2.09 -7.31
C GLY A 56 16.64 1.58 -8.47
N ARG A 57 17.26 1.28 -9.61
CA ARG A 57 16.62 0.69 -10.80
C ARG A 57 16.34 -0.80 -10.58
N ALA A 58 15.21 -1.12 -9.95
CA ALA A 58 14.60 -2.46 -9.93
C ALA A 58 13.84 -2.77 -11.24
N GLY A 59 12.90 -3.72 -11.20
CA GLY A 59 12.06 -4.13 -12.33
C GLY A 59 10.57 -3.78 -12.25
N PHE A 60 10.14 -2.78 -11.45
CA PHE A 60 8.74 -2.26 -11.39
C PHE A 60 8.65 -0.80 -10.87
N VAL A 61 7.80 0.11 -11.38
CA VAL A 61 7.61 1.49 -10.82
C VAL A 61 6.35 1.54 -9.93
N SER A 62 6.34 2.35 -8.87
CA SER A 62 5.09 2.78 -8.23
C SER A 62 4.77 4.25 -8.54
N LEU A 63 3.56 4.55 -9.01
CA LEU A 63 3.04 5.92 -9.10
C LEU A 63 2.23 6.20 -7.83
N THR A 64 2.59 7.24 -7.09
CA THR A 64 2.04 7.56 -5.75
C THR A 64 1.94 9.07 -5.53
N GLY A 65 1.89 9.52 -4.28
CA GLY A 65 1.87 10.90 -3.83
C GLY A 65 0.74 11.08 -2.82
N GLY A 66 -0.11 12.09 -3.06
CA GLY A 66 -1.44 12.16 -2.48
C GLY A 66 -2.35 11.16 -3.19
N GLU A 67 -3.29 11.65 -3.99
CA GLU A 67 -4.08 10.83 -4.89
C GLU A 67 -3.67 11.12 -6.34
N PRO A 68 -2.89 10.23 -6.99
CA PRO A 68 -2.40 10.44 -8.36
C PRO A 68 -3.49 10.74 -9.37
N THR A 69 -4.66 10.10 -9.21
CA THR A 69 -5.75 10.24 -10.17
C THR A 69 -6.37 11.64 -10.16
N LEU A 70 -6.06 12.49 -9.17
CA LEU A 70 -6.47 13.91 -9.14
C LEU A 70 -5.55 14.84 -9.96
N HIS A 71 -4.43 14.35 -10.49
CA HIS A 71 -3.57 15.17 -11.35
C HIS A 71 -4.37 15.66 -12.58
N PRO A 72 -4.38 16.97 -12.91
CA PRO A 72 -5.15 17.51 -14.04
C PRO A 72 -4.85 16.81 -15.38
N ASP A 73 -3.57 16.56 -15.66
CA ASP A 73 -3.10 15.79 -16.80
C ASP A 73 -2.85 14.29 -16.53
N PHE A 74 -3.55 13.66 -15.58
CA PHE A 74 -3.29 12.26 -15.15
C PHE A 74 -3.10 11.28 -16.33
N PHE A 75 -3.98 11.32 -17.34
CA PHE A 75 -3.89 10.41 -18.49
C PHE A 75 -2.69 10.71 -19.41
N LYS A 76 -2.29 11.98 -19.57
CA LYS A 76 -1.09 12.33 -20.33
C LYS A 76 0.17 11.84 -19.59
N LEU A 77 0.19 12.00 -18.27
CA LEU A 77 1.25 11.49 -17.42
C LEU A 77 1.34 9.96 -17.53
N LEU A 78 0.22 9.25 -17.37
CA LEU A 78 0.18 7.80 -17.50
C LEU A 78 0.69 7.33 -18.87
N ALA A 79 0.22 7.96 -19.96
CA ALA A 79 0.68 7.66 -21.31
C ALA A 79 2.19 7.86 -21.46
N TYR A 80 2.73 8.97 -20.94
CA TYR A 80 4.16 9.26 -20.98
C TYR A 80 4.98 8.23 -20.21
N PHE A 81 4.59 7.90 -18.97
CA PHE A 81 5.30 6.90 -18.17
C PHE A 81 5.33 5.54 -18.86
N ARG A 82 4.21 5.11 -19.45
CA ARG A 82 4.15 3.85 -20.21
C ARG A 82 5.06 3.86 -21.44
N LEU A 83 5.06 4.97 -22.19
CA LEU A 83 5.92 5.12 -23.36
C LEU A 83 7.40 5.05 -22.99
N ARG A 84 7.79 5.66 -21.87
CA ARG A 84 9.19 5.74 -21.42
C ARG A 84 9.66 4.53 -20.62
N LEU A 85 8.75 3.68 -20.18
CA LEU A 85 9.02 2.48 -19.40
C LEU A 85 8.39 1.24 -20.07
N PRO A 86 8.74 0.94 -21.35
CA PRO A 86 8.12 -0.17 -22.07
C PRO A 86 8.42 -1.50 -21.36
N GLY A 87 7.38 -2.32 -21.18
CA GLY A 87 7.47 -3.64 -20.52
C GLY A 87 7.71 -3.61 -19.01
N VAL A 88 7.93 -2.44 -18.40
CA VAL A 88 8.15 -2.31 -16.96
C VAL A 88 6.81 -2.38 -16.22
N PRO A 89 6.62 -3.30 -15.26
CA PRO A 89 5.46 -3.30 -14.37
C PRO A 89 5.26 -1.95 -13.67
N ILE A 90 4.08 -1.36 -13.77
CA ILE A 90 3.73 -0.12 -13.05
C ILE A 90 2.61 -0.41 -12.05
N THR A 91 2.77 0.04 -10.81
CA THR A 91 1.74 -0.02 -9.78
C THR A 91 1.24 1.38 -9.45
N LEU A 92 -0.05 1.63 -9.64
CA LEU A 92 -0.69 2.84 -9.17
C LEU A 92 -1.14 2.68 -7.72
N LEU A 93 -0.61 3.48 -6.80
CA LEU A 93 -1.12 3.57 -5.43
C LEU A 93 -2.22 4.63 -5.39
N SER A 94 -3.44 4.23 -5.04
CA SER A 94 -4.63 5.10 -5.06
C SER A 94 -5.55 4.80 -3.88
N ASN A 95 -6.39 5.75 -3.48
CA ASN A 95 -7.51 5.52 -2.59
C ASN A 95 -8.73 4.89 -3.30
N GLY A 96 -8.68 4.82 -4.63
CA GLY A 96 -9.63 4.11 -5.48
C GLY A 96 -10.98 4.81 -5.72
N ARG A 97 -11.21 5.99 -5.14
CA ARG A 97 -12.51 6.67 -5.19
C ARG A 97 -12.90 7.10 -6.59
N ARG A 98 -11.95 7.62 -7.39
CA ARG A 98 -12.22 8.04 -8.78
C ARG A 98 -12.68 6.90 -9.67
N PHE A 99 -12.30 5.66 -9.39
CA PHE A 99 -12.77 4.49 -10.14
C PHE A 99 -14.25 4.20 -9.91
N GLY A 100 -14.89 4.80 -8.90
CA GLY A 100 -16.34 4.73 -8.73
C GLY A 100 -17.11 5.40 -9.88
N ASN A 101 -16.50 6.37 -10.56
CA ASN A 101 -17.04 6.92 -11.81
C ASN A 101 -16.73 5.96 -12.98
N ARG A 102 -17.79 5.43 -13.61
CA ARG A 102 -17.67 4.41 -14.66
C ARG A 102 -16.85 4.86 -15.86
N ALA A 103 -17.11 6.06 -16.40
CA ALA A 103 -16.40 6.59 -17.55
C ALA A 103 -14.91 6.80 -17.27
N PHE A 104 -14.56 7.24 -16.05
CA PHE A 104 -13.16 7.33 -15.63
C PHE A 104 -12.51 5.95 -15.54
N ALA A 105 -13.20 4.95 -14.96
CA ALA A 105 -12.68 3.59 -14.85
C ALA A 105 -12.46 2.94 -16.23
N GLU A 106 -13.37 3.12 -17.18
CA GLU A 106 -13.23 2.64 -18.57
C GLU A 106 -12.01 3.23 -19.25
N LYS A 107 -11.88 4.57 -19.19
CA LYS A 107 -10.72 5.28 -19.75
C LYS A 107 -9.42 4.84 -19.08
N PHE A 108 -9.43 4.62 -17.77
CA PHE A 108 -8.27 4.10 -17.04
C PHE A 108 -7.90 2.69 -17.47
N CYS A 109 -8.84 1.75 -17.55
CA CYS A 109 -8.55 0.37 -17.95
C CYS A 109 -8.02 0.30 -19.39
N ALA A 110 -8.51 1.15 -20.30
CA ALA A 110 -7.98 1.27 -21.65
C ALA A 110 -6.52 1.76 -21.66
N ALA A 111 -6.17 2.73 -20.82
CA ALA A 111 -4.83 3.32 -20.76
C ALA A 111 -3.82 2.51 -19.93
N ALA A 112 -4.28 1.76 -18.94
CA ALA A 112 -3.47 1.05 -17.94
C ALA A 112 -3.49 -0.47 -18.14
N ARG A 113 -3.35 -0.95 -19.37
CA ARG A 113 -3.29 -2.39 -19.65
C ARG A 113 -2.04 -3.05 -19.04
N PRO A 114 -2.09 -4.36 -18.72
CA PRO A 114 -0.93 -5.12 -18.25
C PRO A 114 0.36 -4.85 -19.05
N PRO A 115 1.56 -4.84 -18.40
CA PRO A 115 1.85 -5.14 -16.99
C PRO A 115 1.63 -3.91 -16.09
N PHE A 116 0.42 -3.75 -15.57
CA PHE A 116 0.01 -2.64 -14.73
C PHE A 116 -0.88 -3.19 -13.62
N SER A 117 -0.72 -2.65 -12.42
CA SER A 117 -1.58 -2.98 -11.29
C SER A 117 -2.03 -1.70 -10.59
N VAL A 118 -3.13 -1.80 -9.86
CA VAL A 118 -3.64 -0.72 -9.02
C VAL A 118 -3.79 -1.24 -7.61
N ALA A 119 -3.13 -0.59 -6.66
CA ALA A 119 -3.20 -0.93 -5.25
C ALA A 119 -4.06 0.10 -4.53
N VAL A 120 -5.17 -0.36 -3.95
CA VAL A 120 -6.20 0.47 -3.35
C VAL A 120 -6.41 0.11 -1.90
N ALA A 121 -6.42 1.11 -1.02
CA ALA A 121 -6.61 0.87 0.40
C ALA A 121 -8.09 0.72 0.78
N LEU A 122 -8.41 -0.31 1.57
CA LEU A 122 -9.71 -0.48 2.23
C LEU A 122 -9.51 -0.48 3.74
N HIS A 123 -10.25 0.38 4.44
CA HIS A 123 -10.03 0.62 5.88
C HIS A 123 -11.02 -0.07 6.82
N GLY A 124 -12.00 -0.81 6.29
CA GLY A 124 -13.00 -1.51 7.07
C GLY A 124 -14.14 -2.09 6.23
N PRO A 125 -15.10 -2.79 6.85
CA PRO A 125 -16.18 -3.48 6.16
C PRO A 125 -17.40 -2.58 5.84
N SER A 126 -17.35 -1.30 6.21
CA SER A 126 -18.49 -0.38 6.12
C SER A 126 -18.04 1.07 6.04
N ALA A 127 -18.95 1.94 5.59
CA ALA A 127 -18.78 3.38 5.57
C ALA A 127 -18.38 3.93 6.95
N ARG A 128 -19.04 3.49 8.03
CA ARG A 128 -18.74 3.98 9.39
C ARG A 128 -17.25 3.85 9.74
N LEU A 129 -16.65 2.68 9.50
CA LEU A 129 -15.24 2.47 9.84
C LEU A 129 -14.31 3.06 8.78
N HIS A 130 -14.59 2.81 7.50
CA HIS A 130 -13.71 3.24 6.43
C HIS A 130 -13.64 4.77 6.35
N ASP A 131 -14.77 5.46 6.36
CA ASP A 131 -14.85 6.93 6.25
C ASP A 131 -14.21 7.60 7.46
N ALA A 132 -14.32 7.00 8.65
CA ALA A 132 -13.67 7.49 9.87
C ALA A 132 -12.13 7.37 9.83
N VAL A 133 -11.59 6.40 9.08
CA VAL A 133 -10.15 6.26 8.86
C VAL A 133 -9.68 7.15 7.72
N SER A 134 -10.42 7.22 6.62
CA SER A 134 -10.10 8.06 5.46
C SER A 134 -10.31 9.55 5.72
N GLY A 135 -11.10 9.90 6.74
CA GLY A 135 -11.45 11.26 7.12
C GLY A 135 -12.48 11.91 6.19
N VAL A 136 -13.19 11.15 5.36
CA VAL A 136 -14.13 11.67 4.36
C VAL A 136 -15.38 10.79 4.25
N LYS A 137 -16.55 11.41 4.49
CA LYS A 137 -17.86 10.75 4.33
C LYS A 137 -18.10 10.35 2.88
N GLY A 138 -18.61 9.13 2.68
CA GLY A 138 -18.90 8.55 1.37
C GLY A 138 -17.71 7.90 0.67
N SER A 139 -16.49 7.97 1.24
CA SER A 139 -15.31 7.41 0.57
C SER A 139 -15.41 5.89 0.43
N PHE A 140 -15.99 5.19 1.41
CA PHE A 140 -16.25 3.75 1.30
C PHE A 140 -17.10 3.39 0.09
N ALA A 141 -18.24 4.08 -0.09
CA ALA A 141 -19.14 3.81 -1.19
C ALA A 141 -18.46 4.03 -2.54
N GLN A 142 -17.66 5.09 -2.66
CA GLN A 142 -16.89 5.41 -3.85
C GLN A 142 -15.79 4.36 -4.13
N THR A 143 -15.01 3.97 -3.11
CA THR A 143 -13.96 2.95 -3.24
C THR A 143 -14.55 1.56 -3.57
N ALA A 144 -15.66 1.17 -2.93
CA ALA A 144 -16.35 -0.09 -3.23
C ALA A 144 -16.93 -0.10 -4.65
N ALA A 145 -17.51 1.01 -5.11
CA ALA A 145 -17.91 1.15 -6.51
C ALA A 145 -16.69 1.08 -7.46
N GLY A 146 -15.55 1.63 -7.05
CA GLY A 146 -14.28 1.50 -7.77
C GLY A 146 -13.83 0.05 -7.93
N PHE A 147 -13.90 -0.76 -6.87
CA PHE A 147 -13.63 -2.20 -6.96
C PHE A 147 -14.56 -2.90 -7.95
N ARG A 148 -15.86 -2.65 -7.88
CA ARG A 148 -16.82 -3.24 -8.83
C ARG A 148 -16.47 -2.88 -10.28
N ASN A 149 -16.16 -1.62 -10.55
CA ASN A 149 -15.81 -1.18 -11.90
C ASN A 149 -14.51 -1.83 -12.39
N LEU A 150 -13.44 -1.80 -11.59
CA LEU A 150 -12.14 -2.38 -11.96
C LEU A 150 -12.23 -3.89 -12.16
N LEU A 151 -13.03 -4.60 -11.36
CA LEU A 151 -13.24 -6.03 -11.50
C LEU A 151 -14.22 -6.38 -12.63
N ALA A 152 -15.14 -5.49 -13.01
CA ALA A 152 -16.07 -5.78 -14.11
C ALA A 152 -15.49 -5.49 -15.50
N LEU A 153 -14.54 -4.56 -15.60
CA LEU A 153 -14.04 -4.08 -16.89
C LEU A 153 -13.03 -5.06 -17.54
N PRO A 154 -13.17 -5.34 -18.85
CA PRO A 154 -12.22 -6.17 -19.58
C PRO A 154 -10.88 -5.45 -19.74
N GLY A 155 -9.78 -6.19 -19.65
CA GLY A 155 -8.43 -5.65 -19.78
C GLY A 155 -8.00 -4.71 -18.65
N ALA A 156 -8.77 -4.65 -17.55
CA ALA A 156 -8.42 -3.88 -16.37
C ALA A 156 -7.07 -4.34 -15.79
N PRO A 157 -6.27 -3.41 -15.23
CA PRO A 157 -5.06 -3.77 -14.51
C PRO A 157 -5.38 -4.65 -13.30
N PHE A 158 -4.40 -5.44 -12.87
CA PHE A 158 -4.56 -6.30 -11.71
C PHE A 158 -4.81 -5.47 -10.44
N LEU A 159 -5.84 -5.84 -9.66
CA LEU A 159 -6.22 -5.13 -8.45
C LEU A 159 -5.51 -5.73 -7.22
N GLU A 160 -4.89 -4.87 -6.42
CA GLU A 160 -4.45 -5.19 -5.07
C GLU A 160 -5.26 -4.39 -4.04
N ILE A 161 -5.93 -5.07 -3.11
CA ILE A 161 -6.65 -4.44 -2.01
C ILE A 161 -5.74 -4.44 -0.78
N ARG A 162 -5.37 -3.26 -0.30
CA ARG A 162 -4.47 -3.08 0.85
C ARG A 162 -5.24 -2.80 2.13
N LEU A 163 -4.97 -3.60 3.16
CA LEU A 163 -5.53 -3.46 4.50
C LEU A 163 -4.42 -2.96 5.44
N VAL A 164 -4.33 -1.66 5.65
CA VAL A 164 -3.35 -1.05 6.58
C VAL A 164 -3.88 -1.20 8.00
N LEU A 165 -3.24 -2.08 8.78
CA LEU A 165 -3.70 -2.52 10.10
C LEU A 165 -3.17 -1.61 11.20
N HIS A 166 -4.08 -1.03 11.97
CA HIS A 166 -3.81 -0.20 13.15
C HIS A 166 -4.93 -0.35 14.19
N ARG A 167 -4.77 0.25 15.37
CA ARG A 167 -5.71 0.09 16.51
C ARG A 167 -7.19 0.28 16.13
N ARG A 168 -7.49 1.28 15.29
CA ARG A 168 -8.88 1.60 14.92
C ARG A 168 -9.59 0.56 14.06
N ASN A 169 -8.89 -0.27 13.29
CA ASN A 169 -9.52 -1.20 12.34
C ASN A 169 -9.22 -2.67 12.58
N ILE A 170 -8.21 -3.01 13.40
CA ILE A 170 -7.78 -4.39 13.60
C ILE A 170 -8.91 -5.29 14.14
N ALA A 171 -9.75 -4.76 15.03
CA ALA A 171 -10.87 -5.51 15.60
C ALA A 171 -11.93 -5.92 14.56
N ALA A 172 -11.98 -5.24 13.41
CA ALA A 172 -12.93 -5.52 12.33
C ALA A 172 -12.29 -6.25 11.14
N LEU A 173 -11.08 -6.80 11.28
CA LEU A 173 -10.37 -7.47 10.18
C LEU A 173 -11.17 -8.67 9.64
N ASP A 174 -11.71 -9.53 10.51
CA ASP A 174 -12.55 -10.68 10.12
C ASP A 174 -13.78 -10.23 9.33
N LYS A 175 -14.44 -9.15 9.76
CA LYS A 175 -15.58 -8.54 9.05
C LYS A 175 -15.16 -7.95 7.70
N THR A 176 -13.97 -7.37 7.63
CA THR A 176 -13.42 -6.80 6.38
C THR A 176 -13.12 -7.89 5.36
N LEU A 177 -12.49 -8.99 5.78
CA LEU A 177 -12.27 -10.16 4.93
C LEU A 177 -13.59 -10.80 4.51
N GLY A 178 -14.56 -10.90 5.43
CA GLY A 178 -15.89 -11.39 5.13
C GLY A 178 -16.63 -10.52 4.12
N PHE A 179 -16.50 -9.19 4.20
CA PHE A 179 -17.03 -8.26 3.20
C PHE A 179 -16.42 -8.54 1.82
N LEU A 180 -15.10 -8.64 1.71
CA LEU A 180 -14.42 -8.91 0.44
C LEU A 180 -14.87 -10.23 -0.18
N LEU A 181 -14.94 -11.31 0.61
CA LEU A 181 -15.36 -12.63 0.13
C LEU A 181 -16.83 -12.67 -0.33
N ARG A 182 -17.69 -11.84 0.24
CA ARG A 182 -19.11 -11.77 -0.15
C ARG A 182 -19.33 -10.88 -1.37
N GLU A 183 -18.76 -9.68 -1.36
CA GLU A 183 -18.98 -8.69 -2.44
C GLU A 183 -18.14 -8.99 -3.69
N PHE A 184 -16.97 -9.60 -3.51
CA PHE A 184 -16.01 -9.90 -4.58
C PHE A 184 -15.55 -11.37 -4.47
N PRO A 185 -16.45 -12.33 -4.77
CA PRO A 185 -16.18 -13.75 -4.54
C PRO A 185 -15.11 -14.34 -5.45
N ASP A 186 -14.85 -13.76 -6.63
CA ASP A 186 -13.79 -14.18 -7.53
C ASP A 186 -12.42 -13.66 -7.06
N THR A 187 -11.85 -14.36 -6.09
CA THR A 187 -10.57 -14.00 -5.47
C THR A 187 -9.34 -14.19 -6.37
N ASN A 188 -9.49 -14.76 -7.58
CA ASN A 188 -8.40 -14.83 -8.55
C ASN A 188 -8.15 -13.50 -9.25
N ARG A 189 -9.13 -12.60 -9.23
CA ARG A 189 -9.06 -11.30 -9.94
C ARG A 189 -8.40 -10.19 -9.14
N TYR A 190 -8.11 -10.43 -7.87
CA TYR A 190 -7.43 -9.47 -7.01
C TYR A 190 -6.57 -10.16 -5.97
N ARG A 191 -5.57 -9.42 -5.49
CA ARG A 191 -4.78 -9.78 -4.30
C ARG A 191 -5.29 -9.01 -3.09
N VAL A 192 -5.24 -9.62 -1.91
CA VAL A 192 -5.34 -8.91 -0.64
C VAL A 192 -3.97 -8.83 0.03
N THR A 193 -3.57 -7.63 0.44
CA THR A 193 -2.33 -7.41 1.20
C THR A 193 -2.67 -6.80 2.55
N ALA A 194 -2.43 -7.52 3.64
CA ALA A 194 -2.50 -6.98 4.99
C ALA A 194 -1.14 -6.41 5.40
N ILE A 195 -1.13 -5.16 5.85
CA ILE A 195 0.07 -4.36 6.09
C ILE A 195 0.05 -3.92 7.55
N HIS A 196 1.06 -4.27 8.35
CA HIS A 196 1.22 -3.59 9.64
C HIS A 196 1.58 -2.12 9.38
N TYR A 197 0.85 -1.19 10.00
CA TYR A 197 1.02 0.24 9.73
C TYR A 197 2.47 0.72 9.96
N GLU A 198 2.89 1.68 9.13
CA GLU A 198 4.17 2.38 9.31
C GLU A 198 3.96 3.58 10.25
N ILE A 199 4.98 3.90 11.05
CA ILE A 199 4.93 5.00 12.04
C ILE A 199 5.65 6.21 11.45
N GLU A 200 5.09 6.77 10.39
CA GLU A 200 5.63 7.95 9.68
C GLU A 200 4.50 8.92 9.27
N GLY A 201 4.83 10.16 8.92
CA GLY A 201 3.86 11.16 8.47
C GLY A 201 2.71 11.42 9.44
N MET A 202 1.47 11.46 8.92
CA MET A 202 0.27 11.57 9.76
C MET A 202 0.09 10.36 10.70
N SER A 203 0.57 9.17 10.34
CA SER A 203 0.53 8.00 11.21
C SER A 203 1.32 8.24 12.50
N LEU A 204 2.51 8.83 12.38
CA LEU A 204 3.34 9.25 13.51
C LEU A 204 2.65 10.34 14.33
N ALA A 205 2.13 11.39 13.68
CA ALA A 205 1.39 12.47 14.36
C ALA A 205 0.17 11.95 15.14
N ASN A 206 -0.49 10.92 14.62
CA ASN A 206 -1.65 10.27 15.23
C ASN A 206 -1.32 9.00 16.02
N HIS A 207 -0.03 8.73 16.31
CA HIS A 207 0.42 7.43 16.83
C HIS A 207 -0.34 7.01 18.09
N ARG A 208 -0.63 7.92 19.03
CA ARG A 208 -1.42 7.63 20.24
C ARG A 208 -2.78 6.96 19.95
N LYS A 209 -3.41 7.30 18.82
CA LYS A 209 -4.72 6.78 18.40
C LYS A 209 -4.62 5.53 17.52
N LEU A 210 -3.44 5.24 16.96
CA LEU A 210 -3.22 4.19 15.96
C LEU A 210 -2.35 3.04 16.46
N ALA A 211 -1.53 3.29 17.48
CA ALA A 211 -0.53 2.38 18.03
C ALA A 211 -1.06 0.95 18.19
N LEU A 212 -0.46 0.04 17.43
CA LEU A 212 -0.78 -1.38 17.39
C LEU A 212 0.52 -2.17 17.50
N LYS A 213 0.59 -3.09 18.46
CA LYS A 213 1.72 -4.01 18.58
C LYS A 213 1.67 -5.08 17.49
N LEU A 214 2.83 -5.54 17.04
CA LEU A 214 2.98 -6.60 16.03
C LEU A 214 2.28 -7.88 16.47
N SER A 215 2.47 -8.29 17.73
CA SER A 215 1.78 -9.45 18.33
C SER A 215 0.26 -9.35 18.25
N ALA A 216 -0.32 -8.17 18.48
CA ALA A 216 -1.76 -7.95 18.40
C ALA A 216 -2.28 -8.11 16.97
N SER A 217 -1.60 -7.51 15.98
CA SER A 217 -1.95 -7.72 14.57
C SER A 217 -1.74 -9.16 14.10
N ALA A 218 -0.67 -9.82 14.56
CA ALA A 218 -0.34 -11.19 14.19
C ALA A 218 -1.32 -12.20 14.80
N ALA A 219 -1.75 -11.98 16.05
CA ALA A 219 -2.80 -12.77 16.70
C ALA A 219 -4.11 -12.66 15.92
N LYS A 220 -4.53 -11.43 15.57
CA LYS A 220 -5.76 -11.22 14.79
C LYS A 220 -5.70 -11.85 13.41
N LEU A 221 -4.56 -11.77 12.72
CA LEU A 221 -4.35 -12.49 11.46
C LEU A 221 -4.44 -14.01 11.65
N GLY A 222 -3.93 -14.51 12.78
CA GLY A 222 -4.03 -15.92 13.16
C GLY A 222 -5.46 -16.40 13.39
N GLU A 223 -6.32 -15.57 14.01
CA GLU A 223 -7.76 -15.82 14.13
C GLU A 223 -8.45 -15.87 12.76
N CYS A 224 -8.02 -14.98 11.85
CA CYS A 224 -8.59 -14.86 10.51
C CYS A 224 -8.04 -15.90 9.51
N LEU A 225 -7.16 -16.83 9.92
CA LEU A 225 -6.53 -17.82 9.04
C LEU A 225 -7.54 -18.60 8.18
N PRO A 226 -8.70 -19.06 8.69
CA PRO A 226 -9.71 -19.73 7.86
C PRO A 226 -10.23 -18.86 6.71
N GLN A 227 -10.40 -17.55 6.92
CA GLN A 227 -10.83 -16.63 5.87
C GLN A 227 -9.68 -16.31 4.91
N ILE A 228 -8.47 -16.10 5.43
CA ILE A 228 -7.27 -15.81 4.64
C ILE A 228 -7.01 -16.92 3.61
N LYS A 229 -7.18 -18.19 3.99
CA LYS A 229 -7.03 -19.35 3.09
C LYS A 229 -8.01 -19.39 1.91
N ARG A 230 -9.07 -18.57 1.93
CA ARG A 230 -10.07 -18.50 0.86
C ARG A 230 -9.68 -17.52 -0.26
N PHE A 231 -8.63 -16.73 -0.09
CA PHE A 231 -8.13 -15.83 -1.12
C PHE A 231 -7.02 -16.51 -1.92
N ALA A 232 -7.07 -16.42 -3.26
CA ALA A 232 -6.06 -16.99 -4.14
C ALA A 232 -4.66 -16.36 -3.97
N ASP A 233 -4.58 -15.04 -3.74
CA ASP A 233 -3.33 -14.32 -3.41
C ASP A 233 -3.55 -13.46 -2.16
N PHE A 234 -2.95 -13.86 -1.05
CA PHE A 234 -2.92 -13.11 0.20
C PHE A 234 -1.48 -12.85 0.63
N ARG A 235 -1.15 -11.61 1.00
CA ARG A 235 0.20 -11.24 1.42
C ARG A 235 0.22 -10.48 2.73
N LEU A 236 1.31 -10.66 3.47
CA LEU A 236 1.58 -9.96 4.73
C LEU A 236 2.80 -9.07 4.57
N TYR A 237 2.62 -7.77 4.71
CA TYR A 237 3.68 -6.77 4.65
C TYR A 237 3.95 -6.24 6.06
N HIS A 238 5.21 -5.92 6.33
CA HIS A 238 5.64 -5.34 7.62
C HIS A 238 5.59 -6.28 8.82
N PHE A 239 5.73 -7.60 8.59
CA PHE A 239 5.77 -8.61 9.64
C PHE A 239 7.11 -9.35 9.70
N PRO A 240 7.82 -9.33 10.85
CA PRO A 240 8.85 -10.31 11.15
C PRO A 240 8.27 -11.74 11.15
N LEU A 241 8.99 -12.70 10.59
CA LEU A 241 8.51 -14.10 10.51
C LEU A 241 8.25 -14.74 11.88
N CYS A 242 8.96 -14.29 12.90
CA CYS A 242 8.85 -14.83 14.25
C CYS A 242 7.62 -14.36 15.03
N VAL A 243 7.00 -13.24 14.65
CA VAL A 243 5.80 -12.74 15.35
C VAL A 243 4.52 -13.36 14.78
N VAL A 244 4.58 -13.89 13.56
CA VAL A 244 3.43 -14.55 12.90
C VAL A 244 3.42 -16.06 13.14
N ARG A 245 2.20 -16.62 13.15
CA ARG A 245 1.96 -18.08 13.18
C ARG A 245 2.66 -18.77 12.00
N LYS A 246 3.10 -20.02 12.19
CA LYS A 246 3.88 -20.80 11.20
C LYS A 246 3.18 -20.85 9.85
N GLU A 247 1.87 -21.03 9.85
CA GLU A 247 1.00 -21.15 8.69
C GLU A 247 0.89 -19.86 7.87
N LEU A 248 1.14 -18.70 8.50
CA LEU A 248 1.09 -17.39 7.86
C LEU A 248 2.45 -16.92 7.33
N ARG A 249 3.57 -17.54 7.78
CA ARG A 249 4.94 -17.16 7.37
C ARG A 249 5.16 -17.17 5.86
N PRO A 250 4.65 -18.15 5.08
CA PRO A 250 4.80 -18.14 3.62
C PRO A 250 4.15 -16.93 2.94
N LEU A 251 3.22 -16.24 3.60
CA LEU A 251 2.54 -15.06 3.09
C LEU A 251 3.34 -13.77 3.31
N CYS A 252 4.34 -13.79 4.20
CA CYS A 252 5.17 -12.63 4.51
C CYS A 252 6.07 -12.24 3.32
N ARG A 253 6.26 -10.93 3.13
CA ARG A 253 7.15 -10.37 2.11
C ARG A 253 8.14 -9.40 2.74
N VAL A 254 9.33 -9.33 2.16
CA VAL A 254 10.33 -8.31 2.49
C VAL A 254 9.99 -7.05 1.70
N THR A 255 9.37 -6.08 2.37
CA THR A 255 8.71 -4.92 1.72
C THR A 255 9.37 -3.59 2.04
N LEU A 256 10.44 -3.57 2.82
CA LEU A 256 11.16 -2.37 3.23
C LEU A 256 12.62 -2.42 2.79
N PRO A 257 13.23 -1.27 2.51
CA PRO A 257 14.64 -1.22 2.12
C PRO A 257 15.55 -1.55 3.32
N PRO A 258 16.82 -1.92 3.09
CA PRO A 258 17.76 -2.30 4.15
C PRO A 258 17.86 -1.30 5.32
N GLU A 259 17.85 -0.01 5.03
CA GLU A 259 17.97 1.08 6.00
C GLU A 259 16.81 1.16 7.01
N ASP A 260 15.62 0.70 6.63
CA ASP A 260 14.43 0.72 7.49
C ASP A 260 14.25 -0.59 8.29
N ARG A 261 15.16 -1.57 8.09
CA ARG A 261 15.08 -2.91 8.69
C ARG A 261 16.12 -3.09 9.78
N VAL A 262 15.65 -3.43 10.99
CA VAL A 262 16.47 -3.67 12.16
C VAL A 262 16.45 -5.15 12.54
N TYR A 263 17.64 -5.69 12.83
CA TYR A 263 17.84 -7.07 13.29
C TYR A 263 18.66 -7.06 14.60
N PRO A 264 18.02 -6.97 15.78
CA PRO A 264 18.72 -6.91 17.05
C PRO A 264 19.63 -8.13 17.25
N ALA A 265 20.93 -7.93 17.48
CA ALA A 265 21.92 -9.03 17.49
C ALA A 265 21.57 -10.14 18.51
N HIS A 266 21.12 -9.75 19.70
CA HIS A 266 20.75 -10.68 20.78
C HIS A 266 19.50 -11.54 20.47
N LYS A 267 18.68 -11.16 19.48
CA LYS A 267 17.51 -11.95 19.02
C LYS A 267 17.77 -12.60 17.67
N CYS A 268 18.24 -11.83 16.70
CA CYS A 268 18.30 -12.21 15.30
C CYS A 268 19.66 -12.76 14.87
N GLY A 269 20.72 -12.61 15.68
CA GLY A 269 22.09 -12.97 15.31
C GLY A 269 22.24 -14.42 14.85
N ARG A 270 21.57 -15.35 15.55
CA ARG A 270 21.55 -16.80 15.25
C ARG A 270 20.21 -17.32 14.72
N CYS A 271 19.33 -16.42 14.28
CA CYS A 271 17.99 -16.81 13.80
C CYS A 271 18.08 -17.43 12.40
N ALA A 272 17.61 -18.68 12.24
CA ALA A 272 17.67 -19.41 10.97
C ALA A 272 16.86 -18.71 9.86
N ALA A 273 15.80 -18.00 10.23
CA ALA A 273 14.93 -17.30 9.30
C ALA A 273 15.42 -15.89 8.90
N ARG A 274 16.59 -15.42 9.38
CA ARG A 274 17.03 -14.03 9.21
C ARG A 274 17.09 -13.61 7.74
N LYS A 275 17.63 -14.45 6.86
CA LYS A 275 17.86 -14.13 5.44
C LYS A 275 16.56 -13.87 4.66
N SER A 276 15.47 -14.53 5.03
CA SER A 276 14.15 -14.39 4.39
C SER A 276 13.16 -13.53 5.19
N CYS A 277 13.57 -13.04 6.36
CA CYS A 277 12.74 -12.23 7.25
C CYS A 277 12.88 -10.74 6.93
N LEU A 278 11.78 -10.00 7.01
CA LEU A 278 11.80 -8.54 6.95
C LEU A 278 12.63 -7.91 8.08
N GLY A 279 12.71 -8.56 9.25
CA GLY A 279 13.19 -7.89 10.45
C GLY A 279 12.16 -6.91 11.00
N LEU A 280 12.59 -6.07 11.93
CA LEU A 280 11.75 -5.07 12.58
C LEU A 280 11.85 -3.73 11.86
N MET A 281 10.75 -3.00 11.74
CA MET A 281 10.80 -1.61 11.27
C MET A 281 11.60 -0.74 12.25
N ALA A 282 12.48 0.11 11.74
CA ALA A 282 13.30 1.01 12.56
C ALA A 282 12.45 1.89 13.48
N GLU A 283 11.42 2.54 12.94
CA GLU A 283 10.50 3.36 13.73
C GLU A 283 9.72 2.53 14.75
N TYR A 284 9.25 1.32 14.38
CA TYR A 284 8.56 0.44 15.31
C TYR A 284 9.41 0.16 16.57
N ARG A 285 10.70 -0.11 16.39
CA ARG A 285 11.63 -0.36 17.51
C ARG A 285 11.70 0.82 18.47
N LYS A 286 11.63 2.07 17.97
CA LYS A 286 11.68 3.27 18.82
C LYS A 286 10.47 3.36 19.75
N PHE A 287 9.28 2.94 19.29
CA PHE A 287 8.04 3.06 20.05
C PHE A 287 7.69 1.83 20.90
N PHE A 288 8.04 0.63 20.44
CA PHE A 288 7.63 -0.64 21.08
C PHE A 288 8.79 -1.53 21.52
N GLY A 289 10.03 -1.17 21.19
CA GLY A 289 11.20 -2.01 21.42
C GLY A 289 11.22 -3.27 20.54
N ASP A 290 12.01 -4.26 20.95
CA ASP A 290 12.21 -5.53 20.23
C ASP A 290 11.82 -6.77 21.05
N ALA A 291 11.14 -6.58 22.19
CA ALA A 291 10.76 -7.65 23.11
C ALA A 291 9.86 -8.72 22.48
N GLU A 292 9.05 -8.35 21.47
CA GLU A 292 8.14 -9.26 20.75
C GLU A 292 8.88 -10.23 19.81
N LEU A 293 10.15 -9.97 19.48
CA LEU A 293 10.93 -10.84 18.60
C LEU A 293 11.38 -12.10 19.34
N LYS A 294 11.09 -13.26 18.73
CA LYS A 294 11.54 -14.58 19.20
C LYS A 294 12.33 -15.28 18.09
N PRO A 295 13.61 -15.63 18.26
CA PRO A 295 14.35 -16.32 17.20
C PRO A 295 13.65 -17.60 16.76
N LEU A 296 13.63 -17.84 15.45
CA LEU A 296 13.26 -19.14 14.89
C LEU A 296 14.52 -19.98 14.79
N LYS A 297 14.42 -21.20 15.33
CA LYS A 297 15.44 -22.25 15.19
C LYS A 297 15.25 -22.95 13.85
#